data_AF-A0A258QYM4-F1
#
_entry.id   AF-A0A258QYM4-F1
#
_cell.length_a   1.000
_cell.length_b   1.000
_cell.length_c   1.000
_cell.angle_alpha   90.00
_cell.angle_beta   90.00
_cell.angle_gamma   90.00
#
_symmetry.space_group_name_H-M   'P 1'
#
loop_
_entity.id
_entity.type
_entity.pdbx_description
1 polymer ?
#
loop_
_entity_poly.entity_id
_entity_poly.type
_entity_poly.pdbx_seq_one_letter_code
_entity_poly.pdbx_strand_id
1 'polypeptide(L)'
;MMEQRAARQSQEQARERIGDARDVKPLDHTECAAPDPVQAEALWYVAPRCARLKSETLRPRERDELLIATSWSAVSRGTERLIYDGLTDPVHRGCMRAPMQCG
;
A
#
# COMPACT_ATOMS: atom_id res chain seq x y z
N MET A 1 6.49 26.69 -2.50
CA MET A 1 5.33 26.76 -3.43
C MET A 1 5.45 25.78 -4.61
N MET A 2 6.65 25.35 -5.03
CA MET A 2 6.83 24.40 -6.15
C MET A 2 6.48 22.94 -5.81
N GLU A 3 6.84 22.42 -4.62
CA GLU A 3 6.52 21.03 -4.25
C GLU A 3 5.01 20.73 -4.19
N GLN A 4 4.21 21.70 -3.75
CA GLN A 4 2.75 21.55 -3.71
C GLN A 4 2.13 21.46 -5.11
N ARG A 5 2.79 22.00 -6.14
CA ARG A 5 2.32 21.89 -7.53
C ARG A 5 2.64 20.52 -8.11
N ALA A 6 3.83 19.99 -7.84
CA ALA A 6 4.21 18.63 -8.26
C ALA A 6 3.33 17.55 -7.63
N ALA A 7 3.01 17.67 -6.34
CA ALA A 7 2.10 16.74 -5.66
C ALA A 7 0.68 16.78 -6.23
N ARG A 8 0.15 17.96 -6.56
CA ARG A 8 -1.17 18.10 -7.20
C ARG A 8 -1.19 17.52 -8.60
N GLN A 9 -0.17 17.79 -9.40
CA GLN A 9 -0.05 17.25 -10.75
C GLN A 9 0.09 15.71 -10.76
N SER A 10 0.81 15.16 -9.77
CA SER A 10 0.91 13.71 -9.56
C SER A 10 -0.43 13.08 -9.14
N GLN A 11 -1.21 13.75 -8.28
CA GLN A 11 -2.56 13.31 -7.91
C GLN A 11 -3.56 13.36 -9.06
N GLU A 12 -3.46 14.37 -9.93
CA GLU A 12 -4.34 14.55 -11.08
C GLU A 12 -4.06 13.49 -12.16
N GLN A 13 -2.78 13.24 -12.45
CA GLN A 13 -2.37 12.13 -13.34
C GLN A 13 -2.73 10.74 -12.77
N ALA A 14 -2.71 10.56 -11.46
CA ALA A 14 -3.15 9.31 -10.83
C ALA A 14 -4.66 9.09 -11.02
N ARG A 15 -5.48 10.15 -10.92
CA ARG A 15 -6.93 10.09 -11.15
C ARG A 15 -7.29 9.69 -12.57
N GLU A 16 -6.53 10.16 -13.57
CA GLU A 16 -6.76 9.80 -14.97
C GLU A 16 -6.40 8.35 -15.30
N ARG A 17 -5.52 7.71 -14.52
CA ARG A 17 -5.06 6.33 -14.74
C ARG A 17 -5.89 5.28 -13.99
N ILE A 18 -6.66 5.67 -12.97
CA ILE A 18 -7.64 4.79 -12.36
C ILE A 18 -8.79 4.67 -13.37
N GLY A 19 -8.84 3.57 -14.11
CA GLY A 19 -9.95 3.26 -15.02
C GLY A 19 -11.29 3.24 -14.29
N ASP A 20 -12.40 3.31 -15.05
CA ASP A 20 -13.74 3.29 -14.46
C ASP A 20 -13.95 1.99 -13.65
N ALA A 21 -14.27 2.12 -12.36
CA ALA A 21 -14.53 0.98 -11.49
C ALA A 21 -15.65 0.06 -12.02
N ARG A 22 -16.51 0.59 -12.91
CA ARG A 22 -17.58 -0.15 -13.59
C ARG A 22 -17.09 -1.12 -14.67
N ASP A 23 -15.86 -0.99 -15.16
CA ASP A 23 -15.25 -1.86 -16.17
C ASP A 23 -14.40 -2.99 -15.56
N VAL A 24 -14.34 -3.08 -14.23
CA VAL A 24 -13.65 -4.19 -13.55
C VAL A 24 -14.50 -5.44 -13.67
N LYS A 25 -14.09 -6.40 -14.51
CA LYS A 25 -14.69 -7.75 -14.55
C LYS A 25 -14.71 -8.31 -13.11
N PRO A 26 -15.83 -8.91 -12.65
CA PRO A 26 -15.85 -9.59 -11.36
C PRO A 26 -14.69 -10.58 -11.29
N LEU A 27 -13.86 -10.46 -10.26
CA LEU A 27 -12.79 -11.41 -10.00
C LEU A 27 -13.46 -12.74 -9.62
N ASP A 28 -13.28 -13.76 -10.46
CA ASP A 28 -13.71 -15.11 -10.13
C ASP A 28 -12.79 -15.63 -9.01
N HIS A 29 -13.29 -15.65 -7.78
CA HIS A 29 -12.58 -16.16 -6.60
C HIS A 29 -12.37 -17.68 -6.65
N THR A 30 -12.94 -18.36 -7.65
CA THR A 30 -12.93 -19.82 -7.78
C THR A 30 -11.73 -20.35 -8.58
N GLU A 31 -11.05 -19.51 -9.37
CA GLU A 31 -9.85 -19.91 -10.11
C GLU A 31 -8.62 -19.89 -9.19
N CYS A 32 -7.89 -21.02 -9.20
CA CYS A 32 -6.79 -21.43 -8.31
C CYS A 32 -5.72 -20.34 -8.03
N ALA A 33 -4.97 -20.57 -6.95
CA ALA A 33 -3.80 -19.79 -6.52
C ALA A 33 -3.01 -19.19 -7.71
N ALA A 34 -2.71 -17.89 -7.64
CA ALA A 34 -2.02 -17.14 -8.68
C ALA A 34 -1.05 -16.14 -8.04
N PRO A 35 -0.08 -15.56 -8.76
CA PRO A 35 0.93 -16.13 -9.66
C PRO A 35 2.16 -16.63 -8.86
N ASP A 36 3.29 -16.92 -9.51
CA ASP A 36 4.61 -17.11 -8.88
C ASP A 36 4.94 -15.96 -7.88
N PRO A 37 5.87 -16.19 -6.92
CA PRO A 37 6.27 -15.15 -5.98
C PRO A 37 6.59 -13.81 -6.67
N VAL A 38 6.00 -12.72 -6.18
CA VAL A 38 6.11 -11.40 -6.80
C VAL A 38 7.04 -10.51 -5.99
N GLN A 39 7.93 -9.77 -6.64
CA GLN A 39 8.71 -8.73 -5.95
C GLN A 39 7.87 -7.46 -5.83
N ALA A 40 7.81 -6.90 -4.62
CA ALA A 40 7.16 -5.64 -4.30
C ALA A 40 8.14 -4.71 -3.56
N GLU A 41 7.81 -3.41 -3.51
CA GLU A 41 8.52 -2.42 -2.71
C GLU A 41 7.57 -1.76 -1.71
N ALA A 42 7.93 -1.85 -0.44
CA ALA A 42 7.12 -1.35 0.67
C ALA A 42 7.81 -0.17 1.37
N LEU A 43 7.02 0.77 1.90
CA LEU A 43 7.52 1.79 2.82
C LEU A 43 7.53 1.26 4.26
N TRP A 44 8.71 1.27 4.88
CA TRP A 44 8.92 0.82 6.27
C TRP A 44 9.37 1.97 7.17
N TYR A 45 8.69 2.15 8.30
CA TYR A 45 9.18 2.96 9.41
C TYR A 45 10.10 2.13 10.29
N VAL A 46 11.41 2.33 10.16
CA VAL A 46 12.45 1.51 10.83
C VAL A 46 12.91 2.10 12.15
N ALA A 47 12.68 3.40 12.36
CA ALA A 47 12.91 4.13 13.60
C ALA A 47 12.08 5.43 13.58
N PRO A 48 11.87 6.11 14.72
CA PRO A 48 11.28 7.44 14.73
C PRO A 48 12.00 8.33 13.72
N ARG A 49 11.21 8.94 12.84
CA ARG A 49 11.59 9.85 11.78
C ARG A 49 12.48 9.23 10.69
N CYS A 50 12.50 7.89 10.59
CA CYS A 50 13.27 7.16 9.60
C CYS A 50 12.37 6.18 8.83
N ALA A 51 12.16 6.48 7.55
CA ALA A 51 11.46 5.60 6.63
C ALA A 51 12.42 5.06 5.56
N ARG A 52 12.21 3.82 5.11
CA ARG A 52 12.99 3.15 4.07
C ARG A 52 12.04 2.46 3.10
N LEU A 53 12.34 2.54 1.81
CA LEU A 53 11.77 1.58 0.86
C LEU A 53 12.54 0.28 0.96
N LYS A 54 11.83 -0.84 1.05
CA LYS A 54 12.41 -2.18 1.10
C LYS A 54 11.72 -3.07 0.09
N SER A 55 12.52 -3.86 -0.63
CA SER A 55 11.99 -4.92 -1.48
C SER A 55 11.54 -6.11 -0.64
N GLU A 56 10.41 -6.68 -1.01
CA GLU A 56 9.82 -7.87 -0.39
C GLU A 56 9.34 -8.85 -1.46
N THR A 57 9.55 -10.14 -1.22
CA THR A 57 8.99 -11.20 -2.06
C THR A 57 7.65 -11.64 -1.47
N LEU A 58 6.58 -11.32 -2.17
CA LEU A 58 5.22 -11.74 -1.83
C LEU A 58 5.01 -13.18 -2.27
N ARG A 59 4.39 -13.97 -1.39
CA ARG A 59 3.99 -15.33 -1.72
C ARG A 59 2.84 -15.33 -2.73
N PRO A 60 2.62 -16.44 -3.47
CA PRO A 60 1.38 -16.64 -4.22
C PRO A 60 0.16 -16.44 -3.31
N ARG A 61 -0.88 -15.75 -3.80
CA ARG A 61 -2.13 -15.56 -3.06
C ARG A 61 -2.89 -16.88 -2.96
N GLU A 62 -3.53 -17.12 -1.83
CA GLU A 62 -4.50 -18.20 -1.69
C GLU A 62 -5.83 -17.84 -2.36
N ARG A 63 -6.74 -18.83 -2.39
CA ARG A 63 -8.10 -18.70 -2.96
C ARG A 63 -8.87 -17.50 -2.41
N ASP A 64 -8.77 -17.27 -1.11
CA ASP A 64 -9.55 -16.25 -0.39
C ASP A 64 -8.76 -14.94 -0.16
N GLU A 65 -7.60 -14.81 -0.81
CA GLU A 65 -6.74 -13.63 -0.73
C GLU A 65 -6.77 -12.85 -2.06
N LEU A 66 -6.54 -11.54 -1.98
CA LEU A 66 -6.37 -10.67 -3.14
C LEU A 66 -4.92 -10.20 -3.20
N LEU A 67 -4.31 -10.31 -4.39
CA LEU A 67 -3.04 -9.66 -4.69
C LEU A 67 -3.32 -8.39 -5.49
N ILE A 68 -2.99 -7.24 -4.92
CA ILE A 68 -3.32 -5.94 -5.48
C ILE A 68 -2.03 -5.23 -5.92
N ALA A 69 -1.94 -4.91 -7.21
CA ALA A 69 -0.90 -4.02 -7.72
C ALA A 69 -1.24 -2.56 -7.37
N THR A 70 -0.88 -2.15 -6.15
CA THR A 70 -1.17 -0.80 -5.64
C THR A 70 -0.42 0.25 -6.46
N SER A 71 -1.14 1.00 -7.29
CA SER A 71 -0.53 2.05 -8.12
C SER A 71 -0.28 3.35 -7.33
N TRP A 72 -1.20 3.70 -6.42
CA TRP A 72 -1.09 4.85 -5.53
C TRP A 72 -1.75 4.57 -4.19
N SER A 73 -1.22 5.18 -3.13
CA SER A 73 -1.83 5.18 -1.80
C SER A 73 -1.79 6.60 -1.23
N ALA A 74 -2.81 6.96 -0.46
CA ALA A 74 -2.85 8.22 0.26
C ALA A 74 -2.12 8.08 1.60
N VAL A 75 -1.28 9.07 1.92
CA VAL A 75 -0.61 9.13 3.22
C VAL A 75 -1.42 10.00 4.18
N SER A 76 -1.85 9.42 5.31
CA SER A 76 -2.64 10.14 6.30
C SER A 76 -1.83 11.22 7.00
N ARG A 77 -2.31 12.47 7.02
CA ARG A 77 -1.62 13.56 7.74
C ARG A 77 -1.55 13.34 9.26
N GLY A 78 -2.54 12.65 9.83
CA GLY A 78 -2.65 12.43 11.27
C GLY A 78 -1.97 11.14 11.70
N THR A 79 -2.54 10.00 11.28
CA THR A 79 -2.04 8.67 11.65
C THR A 79 -0.59 8.50 11.23
N GLU A 80 -0.24 8.81 9.99
CA GLU A 80 1.13 8.60 9.52
C GLU A 80 2.14 9.48 10.26
N ARG A 81 1.75 10.71 10.63
CA ARG A 81 2.60 11.59 11.43
C ARG A 81 2.92 10.97 12.79
N LEU A 82 1.92 10.41 13.47
CA LEU A 82 2.12 9.74 14.76
C LEU A 82 3.03 8.51 14.63
N ILE A 83 2.86 7.73 13.58
CA ILE A 83 3.70 6.56 13.29
C ILE A 83 5.13 7.01 13.01
N TYR A 84 5.30 7.96 12.11
CA TYR A 84 6.60 8.50 11.72
C TYR A 84 7.35 9.08 12.92
N ASP A 85 6.70 9.86 13.79
CA ASP A 85 7.36 10.41 14.98
C ASP A 85 7.54 9.37 16.11
N GLY A 86 7.11 8.11 15.92
CA GLY A 86 7.27 7.03 16.90
C GLY A 86 6.33 7.11 18.10
N LEU A 87 5.22 7.86 17.97
CA LEU A 87 4.27 8.18 19.04
C LEU A 87 3.12 7.16 19.16
N THR A 88 3.17 6.07 18.40
CA THR A 88 2.20 4.98 18.54
C THR A 88 2.50 4.13 19.78
N ASP A 89 1.49 3.95 20.63
CA ASP A 89 1.56 3.06 21.79
C ASP A 89 2.03 1.65 21.36
N PRO A 90 3.05 1.08 22.02
CA PRO A 90 3.54 -0.27 21.73
C PRO A 90 2.45 -1.34 21.58
N VAL A 91 1.36 -1.29 22.36
CA VAL A 91 0.28 -2.29 22.30
C VAL A 91 -0.46 -2.26 20.97
N HIS A 92 -0.52 -1.10 20.31
CA HIS A 92 -1.25 -0.93 19.05
C HIS A 92 -0.38 -1.20 17.81
N ARG A 93 0.95 -1.24 17.93
CA ARG A 93 1.85 -1.36 16.77
C ARG A 93 1.58 -2.62 15.94
N GLY A 94 1.28 -3.74 16.61
CA GLY A 94 1.00 -5.02 15.95
C GLY A 94 -0.31 -5.02 15.13
N CYS A 95 -1.30 -4.21 15.51
CA CYS A 95 -2.59 -4.13 14.83
C CYS A 95 -2.72 -2.95 13.86
N MET A 96 -1.72 -2.08 13.76
CA MET A 96 -1.74 -0.98 12.79
C MET A 96 -1.56 -1.46 11.34
N ARG A 97 -0.96 -2.63 11.15
CA ARG A 97 -0.93 -3.32 9.86
C ARG A 97 -2.23 -4.10 9.70
N ALA A 98 -2.91 -3.96 8.58
CA ALA A 98 -4.09 -4.77 8.31
C ALA A 98 -3.71 -6.27 8.28
N PRO A 99 -4.60 -7.17 8.71
CA PRO A 99 -4.39 -8.60 8.56
C PRO A 99 -4.06 -8.93 7.10
N MET A 100 -3.02 -9.74 6.88
CA MET A 100 -2.54 -10.18 5.56
C MET A 100 -1.87 -9.09 4.68
N GLN A 101 -1.80 -7.83 5.12
CA GLN A 101 -1.08 -6.79 4.39
C GLN A 101 0.44 -7.07 4.38
N CYS A 102 1.01 -7.13 3.18
CA CYS A 102 2.43 -7.27 2.90
C CYS A 102 2.79 -6.52 1.61
N GLY A 103 4.07 -6.15 1.47
CA GLY A 103 4.54 -5.32 0.36
C GLY A 103 4.20 -3.84 0.48
#